data_AF-A0A914CUB1-F1
#
_entry.id   AF-A0A914CUB1-F1
#
_cell.length_a   1.000
_cell.length_b   1.000
_cell.length_c   1.000
_cell.angle_alpha   90.00
_cell.angle_beta   90.00
_cell.angle_gamma   90.00
#
_symmetry.space_group_name_H-M   'P 1'
#
loop_
_entity.id
_entity.type
_entity.pdbx_description
1 polymer ?
#
loop_
_entity_poly.entity_id
_entity_poly.type
_entity_poly.pdbx_seq_one_letter_code
_entity_poly.pdbx_strand_id
1 'polypeptide(L)'
;MELTNENITYPWVIDHINRYSRWETKNLSVKTIYDSEEGTLEHKFLPGHGFHYFYYKDRWINVERRREKRTVDINDEISGRYETKALEIVNLSTW
;
A
#
# COMPACT_ATOMS: atom_id res chain seq x y z
N MET A 1 -4.21 -6.01 13.59
CA MET A 1 -5.14 -5.03 12.95
C MET A 1 -4.99 -5.19 11.45
N GLU A 2 -6.09 -5.29 10.72
CA GLU A 2 -6.08 -5.37 9.26
C GLU A 2 -6.65 -4.08 8.66
N LEU A 3 -6.04 -3.60 7.57
CA LEU A 3 -6.47 -2.40 6.86
C LEU A 3 -6.37 -2.62 5.35
N THR A 4 -7.42 -2.27 4.61
CA THR A 4 -7.45 -2.36 3.15
C THR A 4 -7.29 -1.00 2.48
N ASN A 5 -6.88 -0.97 1.21
CA ASN A 5 -6.79 0.26 0.41
C ASN A 5 -8.13 0.92 0.09
N GLU A 6 -9.26 0.30 0.48
CA GLU A 6 -10.59 0.91 0.43
C GLU A 6 -10.83 1.86 1.61
N ASN A 7 -10.05 1.74 2.69
CA ASN A 7 -10.14 2.62 3.84
C ASN A 7 -9.35 3.92 3.61
N ILE A 8 -9.97 5.07 3.93
CA ILE A 8 -9.36 6.41 3.78
C ILE A 8 -8.05 6.59 4.56
N THR A 9 -7.85 5.85 5.66
CA THR A 9 -6.65 5.92 6.49
C THR A 9 -5.46 5.13 5.94
N TYR A 10 -5.68 4.30 4.91
CA TYR A 10 -4.65 3.44 4.32
C TYR A 10 -3.38 4.21 3.92
N PRO A 11 -3.44 5.35 3.20
CA PRO A 11 -2.24 6.09 2.82
C PRO A 11 -1.44 6.60 4.02
N TRP A 12 -2.12 7.02 5.09
CA TRP A 12 -1.48 7.49 6.32
C TRP A 12 -0.75 6.37 7.05
N VAL A 13 -1.36 5.19 7.13
CA VAL A 13 -0.75 4.02 7.76
C VAL A 13 0.48 3.55 6.98
N ILE A 14 0.40 3.49 5.66
CA ILE A 14 1.55 3.14 4.82
C ILE A 14 2.70 4.14 4.98
N ASP A 15 2.43 5.45 5.00
CA ASP A 15 3.47 6.46 5.23
C ASP A 15 4.12 6.32 6.62
N HIS A 16 3.30 6.07 7.64
CA HIS A 16 3.78 5.84 9.00
C HIS A 16 4.72 4.63 9.05
N ILE A 17 4.31 3.49 8.47
CA ILE A 17 5.16 2.30 8.38
C ILE A 17 6.45 2.64 7.66
N ASN A 18 6.38 3.29 6.48
CA ASN A 18 7.54 3.66 5.68
C ASN A 18 8.56 4.47 6.48
N ARG A 19 8.09 5.42 7.29
CA ARG A 19 8.95 6.27 8.13
C ARG A 19 9.72 5.48 9.19
N TYR A 20 9.08 4.51 9.84
CA TYR A 20 9.68 3.76 10.94
C TYR A 20 10.39 2.47 10.51
N SER A 21 10.01 1.87 9.38
CA SER A 21 10.63 0.64 8.86
C SER A 21 11.78 0.91 7.88
N ARG A 22 12.12 2.18 7.61
CA ARG A 22 13.05 2.59 6.53
C ARG A 22 14.40 1.85 6.49
N TRP A 23 14.90 1.40 7.64
CA TRP A 23 16.20 0.72 7.74
C TRP A 23 16.09 -0.80 7.48
N GLU A 24 14.92 -1.38 7.78
CA GLU A 24 14.67 -2.82 7.72
C GLU A 24 13.88 -3.24 6.47
N THR A 25 13.16 -2.32 5.85
CA THR A 25 12.40 -2.58 4.61
C THR A 25 13.34 -2.97 3.47
N LYS A 26 13.21 -4.20 2.97
CA LYS A 26 13.98 -4.71 1.82
C LYS A 26 13.16 -4.73 0.54
N ASN A 27 11.88 -5.05 0.63
CA ASN A 27 10.97 -5.03 -0.52
C ASN A 27 10.41 -3.62 -0.68
N LEU A 28 10.60 -3.00 -1.84
CA LEU A 28 10.11 -1.65 -2.13
C LEU A 28 9.05 -1.68 -3.23
N SER A 29 8.12 -0.74 -3.15
CA SER A 29 7.19 -0.38 -4.21
C SER A 29 7.32 1.10 -4.50
N VAL A 30 7.04 1.50 -5.73
CA VAL A 30 7.11 2.90 -6.15
C VAL A 30 5.70 3.41 -6.37
N LYS A 31 5.35 4.50 -5.69
CA LYS A 31 4.19 5.32 -6.01
C LYS A 31 4.67 6.49 -6.86
N THR A 32 4.21 6.54 -8.09
CA THR A 32 4.46 7.66 -9.01
C THR A 32 3.28 8.61 -8.95
N ILE A 33 3.57 9.89 -8.72
CA ILE A 33 2.59 10.98 -8.75
C ILE A 33 2.98 11.85 -9.94
N TYR A 34 2.05 11.96 -10.89
CA TYR A 34 2.22 12.79 -12.06
C TYR A 34 1.29 13.98 -11.94
N ASP A 35 1.87 15.18 -11.95
CA ASP A 35 1.16 16.44 -12.05
C ASP A 35 1.19 16.88 -13.52
N SER A 36 0.04 16.82 -14.19
CA SER A 36 -0.07 17.20 -15.60
C SER A 36 -0.07 18.72 -15.81
N GLU A 37 -0.45 19.50 -14.81
CA GLU A 37 -0.52 20.96 -14.91
C GLU A 37 0.89 21.56 -14.80
N GLU A 38 1.69 21.06 -13.86
CA GLU A 38 3.09 21.48 -13.68
C GLU A 38 4.08 20.69 -14.55
N GLY A 39 3.65 19.55 -15.10
CA GLY A 39 4.53 18.62 -15.81
C GLY A 39 5.52 17.89 -14.89
N THR A 40 5.24 17.83 -13.59
CA THR A 40 6.13 17.28 -12.56
C THR A 40 5.88 15.78 -12.36
N LEU A 41 6.96 15.02 -12.19
CA LEU A 41 6.92 13.59 -11.88
C LEU A 41 7.61 13.34 -10.53
N GLU A 42 6.86 12.93 -9.51
CA GLU A 42 7.37 12.59 -8.19
C GLU A 42 7.33 11.07 -7.96
N HIS A 43 8.42 10.52 -7.42
CA HIS A 43 8.50 9.10 -7.04
C HIS A 43 8.63 8.95 -5.52
N LYS A 44 7.71 8.20 -4.92
CA LYS A 44 7.75 7.83 -3.49
C LYS A 44 8.00 6.34 -3.35
N PHE A 45 9.09 5.98 -2.67
CA PHE A 45 9.37 4.60 -2.28
C PHE A 45 8.59 4.26 -1.02
N LEU A 46 7.85 3.15 -1.07
CA LEU A 46 6.99 2.64 -0.01
C LEU A 46 7.33 1.17 0.27
N PRO A 47 7.05 0.63 1.47
CA PRO A 47 7.22 -0.79 1.76
C PRO A 47 6.41 -1.63 0.76
N GLY A 48 7.09 -2.47 0.00
CA GLY A 48 6.49 -3.34 -1.02
C GLY A 48 5.68 -4.49 -0.42
N HIS A 49 5.21 -5.40 -1.27
CA HIS A 49 4.54 -6.61 -0.78
C HIS A 49 5.51 -7.53 -0.03
N GLY A 50 5.01 -8.21 1.01
CA GLY A 50 5.78 -9.07 1.91
C GLY A 50 5.80 -8.55 3.35
N PHE A 51 6.77 -9.05 4.11
CA PHE A 51 6.92 -8.75 5.53
C PHE A 51 7.91 -7.62 5.78
N HIS A 52 7.57 -6.72 6.70
CA HIS A 52 8.42 -5.63 7.19
C HIS A 52 8.31 -5.55 8.71
N TYR A 53 9.34 -4.98 9.33
CA TYR A 53 9.41 -4.88 10.78
C TYR A 53 9.87 -3.49 11.17
N PHE A 54 9.34 -3.00 12.29
CA PHE A 54 9.86 -1.79 12.92
C PHE A 54 9.59 -1.80 14.42
N TYR A 55 10.40 -1.05 15.16
CA TYR A 55 10.23 -0.87 16.60
C TYR A 55 9.50 0.44 16.88
N TYR A 56 8.45 0.39 17.71
CA TYR A 56 7.67 1.57 18.09
C TYR A 56 7.10 1.42 19.49
N LYS A 57 7.32 2.44 20.34
CA LYS A 57 6.83 2.48 21.73
C LYS A 57 7.06 1.18 22.49
N ASP A 58 8.32 0.77 22.55
CA ASP A 58 8.81 -0.41 23.25
C ASP A 58 8.32 -1.77 22.73
N ARG A 59 7.81 -1.82 21.49
CA ARG A 59 7.29 -3.06 20.88
C ARG A 59 7.79 -3.22 19.46
N TRP A 60 8.11 -4.46 19.11
CA TRP A 60 8.30 -4.86 17.72
C TRP A 60 6.95 -5.02 17.04
N ILE A 61 6.79 -4.33 15.91
CA ILE A 61 5.62 -4.39 15.07
C ILE A 61 6.01 -5.15 13.80
N ASN A 62 5.30 -6.25 13.55
CA ASN A 62 5.34 -6.98 12.29
C ASN A 62 4.26 -6.42 11.36
N VAL A 63 4.65 -6.19 10.11
CA VAL A 63 3.79 -5.68 9.05
C VAL A 63 3.79 -6.68 7.91
N GLU A 64 2.63 -7.17 7.53
CA GLU A 64 2.44 -7.91 6.29
C GLU A 64 1.67 -7.06 5.30
N ARG A 65 2.25 -6.78 4.12
CA ARG A 65 1.53 -6.16 3.01
C ARG A 65 1.31 -7.19 1.91
N ARG A 66 0.05 -7.45 1.57
CA ARG A 66 -0.33 -8.44 0.55
C ARG A 66 -1.31 -7.86 -0.45
N ARG A 67 -1.30 -8.42 -1.66
CA ARG A 67 -2.22 -8.06 -2.73
C ARG A 67 -3.10 -9.25 -3.06
N GLU A 68 -4.41 -9.08 -2.94
CA GLU A 68 -5.40 -10.04 -3.41
C GLU A 68 -5.91 -9.59 -4.78
N LYS A 69 -5.85 -10.48 -5.77
CA LYS A 69 -6.40 -10.21 -7.09
C LYS A 69 -7.93 -10.32 -7.00
N ARG A 70 -8.62 -9.18 -6.99
CA ARG A 70 -10.06 -9.12 -7.26
C ARG A 70 -10.27 -8.71 -8.70
N THR A 71 -10.99 -9.54 -9.46
CA THR A 71 -11.60 -9.11 -10.71
C THR A 71 -12.89 -8.43 -10.31
N VAL A 72 -13.01 -7.12 -10.53
CA VAL A 72 -14.29 -6.43 -10.34
C VAL A 72 -14.91 -6.34 -11.73
N ASP A 73 -16.09 -6.95 -11.91
CA ASP A 73 -16.96 -6.61 -13.02
C ASP A 73 -17.50 -5.21 -12.76
N ILE A 74 -16.81 -4.19 -13.28
CA ILE A 74 -17.44 -2.89 -13.42
C ILE A 74 -18.33 -3.02 -14.65
N ASN A 75 -19.63 -3.23 -14.41
CA ASN A 75 -20.66 -3.19 -15.44
C ASN A 75 -20.78 -1.77 -15.99
N ASP A 76 -19.85 -1.41 -16.87
CA ASP A 76 -20.18 -0.48 -17.94
C ASP A 76 -20.81 -1.32 -19.05
N GLU A 77 -22.12 -1.60 -18.92
CA GLU A 77 -22.92 -2.46 -19.84
C GLU A 77 -22.78 -2.05 -21.31
N ILE A 78 -22.24 -0.85 -21.58
CA ILE A 78 -22.02 -0.28 -22.90
C ILE A 78 -20.59 -0.56 -23.42
N SER A 79 -19.58 -0.70 -22.54
CA SER A 79 -18.17 -0.79 -22.93
C SER A 79 -17.58 -2.21 -22.90
N GLY A 80 -18.18 -3.15 -22.15
CA GLY A 80 -17.63 -4.52 -22.01
C GLY A 80 -16.20 -4.58 -21.43
N ARG A 81 -15.77 -3.52 -20.74
CA ARG A 81 -14.39 -3.37 -20.25
C ARG A 81 -14.25 -3.89 -18.83
N TYR A 82 -13.47 -4.96 -18.68
CA TYR A 82 -13.09 -5.49 -17.37
C TYR A 82 -11.94 -4.67 -16.78
N GLU A 83 -12.14 -4.07 -15.61
CA GLU A 83 -11.06 -3.45 -14.84
C GLU A 83 -10.67 -4.35 -13.67
N THR A 84 -9.43 -4.85 -13.69
CA THR A 84 -8.89 -5.62 -12.56
C THR A 84 -8.34 -4.64 -11.52
N LYS A 85 -9.08 -4.42 -10.44
CA LYS A 85 -8.60 -3.67 -9.27
C LYS A 85 -8.15 -4.64 -8.19
N ALA A 86 -6.85 -4.67 -7.91
CA ALA A 86 -6.33 -5.50 -6.83
C ALA A 86 -6.62 -4.87 -5.46
N LEU A 87 -7.07 -5.68 -4.52
CA LEU A 87 -7.23 -5.28 -3.12
C LEU A 87 -5.86 -5.35 -2.46
N GLU A 88 -5.43 -4.25 -1.85
CA GLU A 88 -4.20 -4.21 -1.07
C GLU A 88 -4.55 -4.24 0.41
N ILE A 89 -3.90 -5.14 1.14
CA ILE A 89 -4.17 -5.42 2.54
C ILE A 89 -2.88 -5.23 3.31
N VAL A 90 -2.97 -4.53 4.44
CA VAL A 90 -1.90 -4.38 5.42
C VAL A 90 -2.36 -4.99 6.74
N ASN A 91 -1.61 -5.95 7.24
CA ASN A 91 -1.80 -6.49 8.57
C ASN A 91 -0.68 -6.00 9.49
N LEU A 92 -1.07 -5.50 10.67
CA LEU A 92 -0.19 -5.07 11.73
C LEU A 92 -0.39 -5.96 12.94
N SER A 93 0.68 -6.65 13.36
CA SER A 93 0.70 -7.46 14.57
C SER A 93 1.88 -7.08 15.46
N THR A 94 1.70 -7.28 16.76
CA THR A 94 2.78 -7.15 17.75
C THR A 94 3.11 -8.53 18.28
N TRP A 95 4.37 -8.72 18.64
CA TRP A 95 4.80 -9.86 19.45
C TRP A 95 4.46 -9.64 20.92
#